data_AF-A0A2V8ZEN0-F1
#
_entry.id   AF-A0A2V8ZEN0-F1
#
_cell.length_a   1.000
_cell.length_b   1.000
_cell.length_c   1.000
_cell.angle_alpha   90.00
_cell.angle_beta   90.00
_cell.angle_gamma   90.00
#
_symmetry.space_group_name_H-M   'P 1'
#
loop_
_entity.id
_entity.type
_entity.pdbx_description
1 polymer ?
#
loop_
_entity_poly.entity_id
_entity_poly.type
_entity_poly.pdbx_seq_one_letter_code
_entity_poly.pdbx_strand_id
1 'polypeptide(L)'
;MYDRVVTINNTHWPAYRNPGAPLVDLRTFDPNDRSPEPQLVFRPEKLRELGIPDALIEAAAKSDPQGFLLFDDLPGQTQQGSSQTDQAPTKT
;
A
#
# COMPACT_ATOMS: atom_id res chain seq x y z
N MET A 1 5.88 7.23 11.95
CA MET A 1 6.48 7.95 10.81
C MET A 1 6.39 7.03 9.61
N TYR A 2 5.78 7.48 8.50
CA TYR A 2 5.69 6.69 7.27
C TYR A 2 7.10 6.57 6.70
N ASP A 3 7.66 5.36 6.69
CA ASP A 3 9.05 5.16 6.26
C ASP A 3 9.15 5.12 4.73
N ARG A 4 8.02 4.95 4.03
CA ARG A 4 7.93 4.83 2.57
C ARG A 4 6.63 5.40 2.02
N VAL A 5 6.63 5.68 0.72
CA VAL A 5 5.47 6.09 -0.08
C VAL A 5 5.45 5.25 -1.35
N VAL A 6 4.26 4.82 -1.79
CA VAL A 6 4.05 4.12 -3.05
C VAL A 6 3.19 4.94 -4.00
N THR A 7 3.45 4.81 -5.29
CA THR A 7 2.66 5.48 -6.32
C THR A 7 1.77 4.45 -7.02
N ILE A 8 0.46 4.61 -6.92
CA ILE A 8 -0.54 3.79 -7.62
C ILE A 8 -1.39 4.75 -8.45
N ASN A 9 -1.38 4.56 -9.78
CA ASN A 9 -2.07 5.43 -10.74
C ASN A 9 -1.82 6.93 -10.49
N ASN A 10 -0.55 7.33 -10.41
CA ASN A 10 -0.09 8.69 -10.12
C ASN A 10 -0.54 9.28 -8.76
N THR A 11 -1.10 8.46 -7.87
CA THR A 11 -1.49 8.86 -6.51
C THR A 11 -0.52 8.26 -5.50
N HIS A 12 -0.11 9.07 -4.52
CA HIS A 12 0.85 8.68 -3.49
C HIS A 12 0.13 8.14 -2.25
N TRP A 13 0.54 6.98 -1.77
CA TRP A 13 -0.02 6.32 -0.60
C TRP A 13 1.07 6.03 0.44
N PRO A 14 0.79 6.24 1.74
CA PRO A 14 1.73 5.87 2.80
C PRO A 14 1.97 4.36 2.81
N ALA A 15 3.22 3.98 3.01
CA ALA A 15 3.60 2.60 3.28
C ALA A 15 4.30 2.50 4.64
N TYR A 16 3.96 1.45 5.38
CA TYR A 16 4.37 1.21 6.76
C TYR A 16 5.12 -0.11 6.84
N ARG A 17 6.29 -0.10 7.46
CA ARG A 17 6.92 -1.35 7.91
C ARG A 17 6.21 -1.91 9.14
N ASN A 18 5.59 -3.07 8.97
CA ASN A 18 5.12 -3.92 10.06
C ASN A 18 6.05 -5.15 10.16
N PRO A 19 6.41 -5.69 11.35
CA PRO A 19 7.07 -6.99 11.47
C PRO A 19 6.25 -8.09 10.78
N GLY A 20 6.60 -8.40 9.53
CA GLY A 20 5.93 -9.41 8.71
C GLY A 20 5.90 -9.05 7.22
N ALA A 21 5.55 -7.81 6.88
CA ALA A 21 5.53 -7.30 5.50
C ALA A 21 5.32 -5.77 5.48
N PRO A 22 5.72 -5.06 4.40
CA PRO A 22 5.31 -3.68 4.19
C PRO A 22 3.81 -3.62 3.88
N LEU A 23 3.10 -2.71 4.55
CA LEU A 23 1.67 -2.45 4.35
C LEU A 23 1.47 -1.10 3.68
N VAL A 24 0.47 -1.00 2.82
CA VAL A 24 0.09 0.21 2.09
C VAL A 24 -1.29 0.63 2.58
N ASP A 25 -1.45 1.91 2.93
CA ASP A 25 -2.73 2.46 3.39
C ASP A 25 -3.42 3.21 2.26
N LEU A 26 -4.54 2.68 1.78
CA LEU A 26 -5.41 3.25 0.75
C LEU A 26 -6.52 4.15 1.31
N ARG A 27 -6.49 4.48 2.60
CA ARG A 27 -7.47 5.40 3.18
C ARG A 27 -7.14 6.84 2.79
N THR A 28 -8.17 7.63 2.55
CA THR A 28 -8.06 9.05 2.23
C THR A 28 -8.57 9.89 3.39
N PHE A 29 -8.09 11.12 3.53
CA PHE A 29 -8.68 12.05 4.50
C PHE A 29 -10.19 12.21 4.28
N ASP A 30 -10.95 12.18 5.37
CA ASP A 30 -12.37 12.48 5.31
C ASP A 30 -12.56 13.96 4.92
N PRO A 31 -13.17 14.27 3.76
CA PRO A 31 -13.37 15.65 3.32
C PRO A 31 -14.31 16.44 4.24
N ASN A 32 -15.11 15.76 5.07
CA ASN A 32 -16.02 16.38 6.03
C ASN A 32 -15.38 16.57 7.40
N ASP A 33 -14.24 15.92 7.66
CA ASP A 33 -13.52 16.08 8.89
C ASP A 33 -12.77 17.43 8.89
N ARG A 34 -13.08 18.24 9.90
CA ARG A 34 -12.49 19.57 10.14
C ARG A 34 -11.72 19.60 11.44
N SER A 35 -11.49 18.44 12.06
CA SER A 35 -10.69 18.32 13.26
C SER A 35 -9.22 18.68 12.98
N PRO A 36 -8.48 19.10 14.02
CA PRO A 36 -7.04 19.35 13.90
C PRO A 36 -6.24 18.09 13.53
N GLU A 37 -6.81 16.90 13.71
CA GLU A 37 -6.22 15.60 13.37
C GLU A 37 -7.18 14.82 12.44
N PRO A 38 -7.25 15.18 11.15
CA PRO A 38 -8.25 14.64 10.24
C PRO A 38 -8.08 13.13 10.06
N GLN A 39 -9.20 12.42 10.15
CA GLN A 39 -9.23 10.95 10.07
C GLN A 39 -9.04 10.44 8.64
N LEU A 40 -8.37 9.29 8.55
CA LEU A 40 -8.25 8.51 7.32
C LEU A 40 -9.41 7.51 7.24
N VAL A 41 -10.18 7.59 6.17
CA VAL A 41 -11.34 6.73 5.91
C VAL A 41 -11.16 5.94 4.61
N PHE A 42 -11.57 4.67 4.65
CA PHE A 42 -11.57 3.83 3.45
C PHE A 42 -12.78 4.17 2.57
N ARG A 43 -12.54 4.61 1.34
CA ARG A 43 -13.59 5.10 0.41
C ARG A 43 -13.48 4.40 -0.95
N PRO A 44 -14.01 3.17 -1.09
CA PRO A 44 -13.81 2.34 -2.28
C PRO A 44 -14.26 3.02 -3.58
N GLU A 45 -15.40 3.72 -3.56
CA GLU A 45 -15.86 4.44 -4.76
C GLU A 45 -14.92 5.56 -5.18
N LYS A 46 -14.30 6.24 -4.20
CA LYS A 46 -13.31 7.27 -4.53
C LYS A 46 -12.04 6.66 -5.12
N LEU A 47 -11.64 5.48 -4.65
CA LEU A 47 -10.49 4.76 -5.20
C LEU A 47 -10.76 4.33 -6.65
N ARG A 48 -11.99 3.89 -6.98
CA ARG A 48 -12.39 3.60 -8.37
C ARG A 48 -12.31 4.84 -9.26
N GLU A 49 -12.80 5.99 -8.79
CA GLU A 49 -12.68 7.26 -9.52
C GLU A 49 -11.22 7.67 -9.76
N LEU A 50 -10.32 7.32 -8.82
CA LEU A 50 -8.88 7.52 -8.93
C LEU A 50 -8.19 6.44 -9.79
N GLY A 51 -8.95 5.54 -10.42
CA GLY A 51 -8.45 4.48 -11.29
C GLY A 51 -7.65 3.40 -10.55
N ILE A 52 -7.85 3.25 -9.24
CA ILE A 52 -7.28 2.13 -8.49
C ILE A 52 -8.00 0.84 -8.93
N PRO A 53 -7.27 -0.24 -9.29
CA PRO A 53 -7.88 -1.48 -9.72
C PRO A 53 -8.81 -2.10 -8.68
N ASP A 54 -9.98 -2.61 -9.10
CA ASP A 54 -10.97 -3.23 -8.20
C ASP A 54 -10.38 -4.35 -7.34
N ALA A 55 -9.46 -5.16 -7.88
CA ALA A 55 -8.79 -6.21 -7.13
C ALA A 55 -8.05 -5.69 -5.88
N LEU A 56 -7.42 -4.51 -5.98
CA LEU A 56 -6.75 -3.86 -4.85
C LEU A 56 -7.78 -3.29 -3.87
N ILE A 57 -8.87 -2.71 -4.39
CA ILE A 57 -9.95 -2.19 -3.54
C ILE A 57 -10.62 -3.32 -2.75
N GLU A 58 -10.86 -4.47 -3.38
CA GLU A 58 -11.44 -5.65 -2.73
C GLU A 58 -10.52 -6.27 -1.69
N ALA A 59 -9.22 -6.36 -1.97
CA ALA A 59 -8.24 -6.84 -0.99
C ALA A 59 -8.17 -5.88 0.22
N ALA A 60 -8.16 -4.57 -0.02
CA ALA A 60 -8.19 -3.55 1.03
C ALA A 60 -9.51 -3.56 1.81
N ALA A 61 -10.63 -3.93 1.19
CA ALA A 61 -11.92 -4.05 1.87
C ALA A 61 -11.98 -5.25 2.82
N LYS A 62 -11.15 -6.28 2.58
CA LYS A 62 -11.05 -7.49 3.41
C LYS A 62 -10.04 -7.37 4.55
N SER A 63 -9.21 -6.33 4.56
CA SER A 63 -8.24 -6.10 5.63
C SER A 63 -8.92 -5.62 6.92
N ASP A 64 -8.26 -5.84 8.05
CA ASP A 64 -8.67 -5.31 9.35
C ASP A 64 -7.50 -4.53 9.99
N PRO A 65 -7.55 -3.18 10.08
CA PRO A 65 -8.65 -2.31 9.63
C PRO A 65 -8.84 -2.32 8.11
N GLN A 66 -9.99 -1.88 7.61
CA GLN A 66 -10.19 -1.72 6.17
C GLN A 66 -9.28 -0.64 5.58
N GLY A 67 -8.87 -0.85 4.33
CA GLY A 67 -8.05 0.09 3.55
C GLY A 67 -6.57 -0.24 3.54
N PHE A 68 -6.16 -1.38 4.08
CA PHE A 68 -4.76 -1.80 4.07
C PHE A 68 -4.50 -2.89 3.03
N LEU A 69 -3.36 -2.80 2.37
CA LEU A 69 -2.88 -3.78 1.41
C LEU A 69 -1.48 -4.25 1.77
N LEU A 70 -1.19 -5.51 1.44
CA LEU A 70 0.20 -5.95 1.43
C LEU A 70 0.89 -5.32 0.21
N PHE A 71 2.11 -4.88 0.40
CA PHE A 71 2.90 -4.30 -0.69
C PHE A 71 3.09 -5.28 -1.86
N ASP A 72 3.18 -6.58 -1.58
CA ASP A 72 3.31 -7.63 -2.59
C ASP A 72 2.05 -7.80 -3.46
N ASP A 73 0.89 -7.34 -2.99
CA ASP A 73 -0.36 -7.35 -3.76
C ASP A 73 -0.39 -6.22 -4.80
N LEU A 74 0.55 -5.25 -4.74
CA LEU A 74 0.58 -4.15 -5.70
C LEU A 74 1.08 -4.62 -7.08
N PRO A 75 0.47 -4.12 -8.16
CA PRO A 75 0.92 -4.43 -9.51
C PRO A 75 2.36 -3.98 -9.73
N GLY A 76 3.19 -4.85 -10.32
CA GLY A 76 4.59 -4.57 -10.65
C GLY A 76 5.60 -4.82 -9.52
N GLN A 77 5.18 -5.22 -8.32
CA GLN A 77 6.12 -5.50 -7.21
C GLN A 77 6.78 -6.87 -7.26
N THR A 78 6.18 -7.84 -7.96
CA THR A 78 6.76 -9.18 -8.18
C THR A 78 8.09 -9.16 -8.94
N GLN A 79 8.49 -8.04 -9.54
CA GLN A 79 9.77 -7.90 -10.24
C GLN A 79 10.93 -7.38 -9.37
N GLN A 80 10.70 -6.91 -8.14
CA GLN A 80 11.80 -6.48 -7.26
C GLN A 80 12.27 -7.56 -6.26
N GLY A 81 11.59 -8.71 -6.19
CA GLY A 81 11.88 -9.79 -5.24
C GLY A 81 12.77 -10.93 -5.75
N SER A 82 13.15 -10.96 -7.03
CA SER A 82 13.90 -12.08 -7.64
C SER A 82 15.28 -11.67 -8.18
N SER A 83 16.03 -10.89 -7.40
CA SER A 83 17.45 -10.63 -7.71
C SER A 83 18.27 -10.52 -6.42
N GLN A 84 18.12 -11.46 -5.50
CA GLN A 84 19.12 -11.67 -4.46
C GLN A 84 19.15 -13.12 -4.01
N THR A 85 19.51 -14.01 -4.93
CA THR A 85 19.95 -15.38 -4.59
C THR A 85 20.93 -15.80 -5.67
N ASP A 86 22.19 -15.38 -5.53
CA ASP A 86 23.38 -16.23 -5.66
C ASP A 86 24.64 -15.35 -5.54
N GLN A 87 25.15 -15.18 -4.32
CA GLN A 87 26.59 -15.00 -4.15
C GLN A 87 27.07 -16.15 -3.30
N ALA A 88 27.39 -17.27 -3.95
CA ALA A 88 28.30 -18.26 -3.39
C ALA A 88 29.64 -17.57 -3.09
N PRO A 89 30.18 -17.65 -1.86
CA PRO A 89 31.52 -17.15 -1.61
C PRO A 89 32.53 -18.11 -2.24
N THR A 90 33.19 -17.66 -3.30
CA THR A 90 34.37 -18.32 -3.87
C THR A 90 35.49 -18.31 -2.84
N LYS A 91 35.91 -19.51 -2.44
CA LYS A 91 37.06 -19.77 -1.59
C LYS A 91 38.33 -19.67 -2.45
N THR A 92 39.28 -18.82 -2.09
CA THR A 92 40.68 -18.89 -2.53
C THR A 92 41.58 -18.69 -1.31
#